data_AF-A0A6V7XM70-F1
#
_entry.id   AF-A0A6V7XM70-F1
#
_cell.length_a   1.000
_cell.length_b   1.000
_cell.length_c   1.000
_cell.angle_alpha   90.00
_cell.angle_beta   90.00
_cell.angle_gamma   90.00
#
_symmetry.space_group_name_H-M   'P 1'
#
loop_
_entity.id
_entity.type
_entity.pdbx_description
1 polymer ?
#
loop_
_entity_poly.entity_id
_entity_poly.type
_entity_poly.pdbx_seq_one_letter_code
_entity_poly.pdbx_strand_id
1 'polypeptide(L)'
;MEARDGKLLDLSHLLNQVKSTQKELSQQNDYPNDASVYELDSLDIIRKEIDLSLSSIQNEIKDTKTKQLLVTNKFADGLYDFICKHFNANKKLLQLQVNCERHRAYMSPTTRSGKVCCKTCEEFRFRRQAQLRSNGLSLAQIRQFLLLCQGKVRRAIVEPGTAVGAVAATSIGEPSTQMTLKTFHFAGVASMNITQGVPRIKEIINAVRSISTPIITVALSNDKDEKLAKRVKARIERTTLDFRRS
;
A
#
# COMPACT_ATOMS: atom_id res chain seq x y z
N MET A 1 0.15 -12.13 -1.99
CA MET A 1 1.03 -11.30 -1.13
C MET A 1 0.44 -9.90 -1.12
N GLU A 2 -0.47 -9.65 -0.20
CA GLU A 2 -1.01 -8.32 0.08
C GLU A 2 0.01 -7.54 0.91
N ALA A 3 0.12 -6.22 0.69
CA ALA A 3 0.88 -5.38 1.60
C ALA A 3 0.23 -5.43 2.98
N ARG A 4 1.03 -5.38 4.06
CA ARG A 4 0.56 -5.46 5.46
C ARG A 4 -0.52 -4.41 5.82
N ASP A 5 -0.69 -3.39 4.98
CA ASP A 5 -1.61 -2.25 5.16
C ASP A 5 -2.96 -2.41 4.44
N GLY A 6 -3.27 -3.58 3.85
CA GLY A 6 -4.49 -3.79 3.06
C GLY A 6 -4.53 -3.03 1.73
N LYS A 7 -3.39 -2.46 1.30
CA LYS A 7 -3.21 -1.84 -0.02
C LYS A 7 -2.86 -2.93 -1.05
N LEU A 8 -3.42 -2.78 -2.25
CA LEU A 8 -3.21 -3.70 -3.39
C LEU A 8 -1.72 -3.89 -3.72
N LEU A 9 -0.91 -2.84 -3.57
CA LEU A 9 0.53 -2.85 -3.85
C LEU A 9 1.33 -2.07 -2.79
N ASP A 10 2.49 -2.61 -2.43
CA ASP A 10 3.53 -1.86 -1.73
C ASP A 10 4.40 -1.09 -2.74
N LEU A 11 4.00 0.15 -2.99
CA LEU A 11 4.67 1.06 -3.93
C LEU A 11 6.10 1.41 -3.49
N SER A 12 6.35 1.43 -2.18
CA SER A 12 7.67 1.76 -1.63
C SER A 12 8.69 0.66 -1.90
N HIS A 13 8.29 -0.59 -1.69
CA HIS A 13 9.10 -1.76 -2.01
C HIS A 13 9.36 -1.86 -3.52
N LEU A 14 8.34 -1.60 -4.34
CA LEU A 14 8.47 -1.61 -5.79
C LEU A 14 9.48 -0.56 -6.29
N LEU A 15 9.43 0.65 -5.73
CA LEU A 15 10.37 1.70 -6.09
C LEU A 15 11.81 1.34 -5.70
N ASN A 16 12.01 0.71 -4.54
CA ASN A 16 13.31 0.23 -4.11
C ASN A 16 13.84 -0.91 -5.00
N GLN A 17 12.97 -1.80 -5.48
CA GLN A 17 13.34 -2.81 -6.46
C GLN A 17 13.90 -2.18 -7.73
N VAL A 18 13.25 -1.13 -8.26
CA VAL A 18 13.73 -0.38 -9.44
C VAL A 18 15.05 0.34 -9.19
N LYS A 19 15.28 0.84 -7.97
CA LYS A 19 16.59 1.42 -7.59
C LYS A 19 17.69 0.35 -7.61
N SER A 20 17.39 -0.86 -7.17
CA SER A 20 18.36 -1.96 -7.08
C SER A 20 18.70 -2.61 -8.42
N THR A 21 17.75 -2.71 -9.36
CA THR A 21 17.94 -3.32 -10.68
C THR A 21 18.81 -2.48 -11.63
N GLN A 22 19.15 -1.25 -11.26
CA GLN A 22 19.97 -0.36 -12.09
C GLN A 22 21.40 -0.85 -12.34
N LYS A 23 21.94 -1.78 -11.55
CA LYS A 23 23.27 -2.35 -11.84
C LYS A 23 23.30 -3.13 -13.17
N GLU A 24 22.17 -3.70 -13.59
CA GLU A 24 22.09 -4.59 -14.76
C GLU A 24 21.64 -3.89 -16.05
N LEU A 25 20.85 -2.82 -15.94
CA LEU A 25 20.33 -2.05 -17.09
C LEU A 25 21.41 -1.23 -17.84
N SER A 26 22.62 -1.11 -17.29
CA SER A 26 23.75 -0.43 -17.93
C SER A 26 24.34 -1.22 -19.10
N GLN A 27 23.94 -2.48 -19.30
CA GLN A 27 24.55 -3.40 -20.27
C GLN A 27 23.64 -3.74 -21.47
N GLN A 28 22.36 -3.36 -21.44
CA GLN A 28 21.45 -3.56 -22.57
C GLN A 28 21.28 -2.25 -23.34
N ASN A 29 21.94 -2.19 -24.50
CA ASN A 29 22.05 -1.05 -25.43
C ASN A 29 20.72 -0.56 -26.08
N ASP A 30 19.55 -0.94 -25.55
CA ASP A 30 18.23 -0.60 -26.15
C ASP A 30 17.51 0.57 -25.47
N TYR A 31 18.09 1.17 -24.43
CA TYR A 31 17.55 2.40 -23.85
C TYR A 31 18.33 3.59 -24.38
N PRO A 32 17.66 4.59 -25.00
CA PRO A 32 18.35 5.78 -25.47
C PRO A 32 19.11 6.38 -24.29
N ASN A 33 20.34 6.84 -24.56
CA ASN A 33 21.19 7.62 -23.66
C ASN A 33 20.54 8.98 -23.39
N ASP A 34 19.35 8.94 -22.81
CA ASP A 34 18.49 10.08 -22.62
C ASP A 34 19.03 10.86 -21.43
N ALA A 35 19.93 11.77 -21.79
CA ALA A 35 20.25 12.99 -21.09
C ALA A 35 19.05 13.95 -21.01
N SER A 36 17.82 13.51 -21.34
CA SER A 36 16.57 14.23 -21.11
C SER A 36 16.23 14.20 -19.61
N VAL A 37 16.97 15.06 -18.92
CA VAL A 37 16.61 15.64 -17.64
C VAL A 37 15.16 16.13 -17.68
N TYR A 38 14.42 15.84 -16.60
CA TYR A 38 13.14 16.47 -16.26
C TYR A 38 13.15 18.00 -16.47
N GLU A 39 12.42 18.48 -17.47
CA GLU A 39 11.89 19.84 -17.49
C GLU A 39 10.45 19.81 -16.94
N LEU A 40 10.03 20.91 -16.31
CA LEU A 40 8.90 20.99 -15.37
C LEU A 40 7.52 20.57 -15.93
N ASP A 41 7.37 20.39 -17.24
CA ASP A 41 6.13 19.93 -17.92
C ASP A 41 5.85 18.42 -17.79
N SER A 42 6.68 17.69 -17.04
CA SER A 42 6.72 16.23 -17.01
C SER A 42 5.66 15.53 -16.13
N LEU A 43 5.04 16.23 -15.17
CA LEU A 43 4.01 15.61 -14.31
C LEU A 43 2.73 15.28 -15.08
N ASP A 44 2.39 16.10 -16.07
CA ASP A 44 1.25 15.86 -16.97
C ASP A 44 1.54 14.70 -17.94
N ILE A 45 2.80 14.53 -18.34
CA ILE A 45 3.25 13.38 -19.14
C ILE A 45 3.13 12.10 -18.33
N ILE A 46 3.56 12.10 -17.06
CA ILE A 46 3.43 10.93 -16.17
C ILE A 46 1.96 10.60 -15.94
N ARG A 47 1.11 11.61 -15.74
CA ARG A 47 -0.33 11.39 -15.58
C ARG A 47 -0.93 10.74 -16.83
N LYS A 48 -0.59 11.25 -18.02
CA LYS A 48 -1.00 10.65 -19.30
C LYS A 48 -0.46 9.23 -19.48
N GLU A 49 0.80 8.96 -19.12
CA GLU A 49 1.38 7.61 -19.18
C GLU A 49 0.66 6.65 -18.21
N ILE A 50 0.34 7.09 -17.00
CA ILE A 50 -0.44 6.30 -16.02
C ILE A 50 -1.84 5.99 -16.58
N ASP A 51 -2.52 7.00 -17.12
CA ASP A 51 -3.87 6.85 -17.69
C ASP A 51 -3.86 5.89 -18.89
N LEU A 52 -2.84 5.99 -19.76
CA LEU A 52 -2.62 5.06 -20.88
C LEU A 52 -2.38 3.63 -20.39
N SER A 53 -1.48 3.42 -19.42
CA SER A 53 -1.22 2.10 -18.83
C SER A 53 -2.48 1.50 -18.19
N LEU A 54 -3.30 2.30 -17.53
CA LEU A 54 -4.55 1.85 -16.93
C LEU A 54 -5.60 1.49 -17.98
N SER A 55 -5.73 2.27 -19.06
CA SER A 55 -6.65 1.96 -20.16
C SER A 55 -6.30 0.63 -20.85
N SER A 56 -5.00 0.31 -20.96
CA SER A 56 -4.54 -0.98 -21.48
C SER A 56 -5.01 -2.14 -20.59
N ILE A 57 -4.89 -2.02 -19.26
CA ILE A 57 -5.38 -3.03 -18.32
C ILE A 57 -6.91 -3.17 -18.40
N GLN A 58 -7.64 -2.06 -18.53
CA GLN A 58 -9.11 -2.08 -18.64
C GLN A 58 -9.61 -2.81 -19.88
N ASN A 59 -8.89 -2.69 -21.00
CA ASN A 59 -9.26 -3.35 -22.25
C ASN A 59 -9.06 -4.86 -22.20
N GLU A 60 -8.08 -5.36 -21.43
CA GLU A 60 -7.83 -6.80 -21.28
C GLU A 60 -8.88 -7.50 -20.41
N ILE A 61 -9.51 -6.78 -19.49
CA ILE A 61 -10.53 -7.34 -18.61
C ILE A 61 -11.83 -7.48 -19.40
N LYS A 62 -12.53 -8.62 -19.28
CA LYS A 62 -13.82 -8.84 -19.98
C LYS A 62 -15.01 -8.41 -19.11
N ASP A 63 -14.87 -8.53 -17.80
CA ASP A 63 -15.93 -8.29 -16.83
C ASP A 63 -16.21 -6.79 -16.59
N THR A 64 -17.46 -6.36 -16.76
CA THR A 64 -17.90 -4.97 -16.59
C THR A 64 -17.83 -4.48 -15.14
N LYS A 65 -18.01 -5.36 -14.16
CA LYS A 65 -17.92 -5.00 -12.72
C LYS A 65 -16.48 -4.75 -12.26
N THR A 66 -15.52 -5.59 -12.66
CA THR A 66 -14.10 -5.37 -12.34
C THR A 66 -13.54 -4.19 -13.12
N LYS A 67 -14.01 -3.94 -14.34
CA LYS A 67 -13.76 -2.67 -15.05
C LYS A 67 -14.21 -1.46 -14.23
N GLN A 68 -15.44 -1.46 -13.71
CA GLN A 68 -15.94 -0.36 -12.88
C GLN A 68 -15.16 -0.20 -11.58
N LEU A 69 -14.73 -1.28 -10.93
CA LEU A 69 -13.88 -1.23 -9.72
C LEU A 69 -12.46 -0.68 -10.01
N LEU A 70 -11.94 -0.93 -11.21
CA LEU A 70 -10.69 -0.34 -11.69
C LEU A 70 -10.86 1.03 -12.35
N VAL A 71 -12.09 1.54 -12.51
CA VAL A 71 -12.39 2.87 -13.07
C VAL A 71 -12.78 3.85 -11.96
N THR A 72 -13.35 3.37 -10.86
CA THR A 72 -13.68 4.16 -9.64
C THR A 72 -12.43 4.53 -8.80
N ASN A 73 -11.27 4.63 -9.46
CA ASN A 73 -9.92 4.46 -8.92
C ASN A 73 -9.52 5.34 -7.73
N LYS A 74 -9.42 4.74 -6.54
CA LYS A 74 -8.42 5.16 -5.53
C LYS A 74 -6.99 4.79 -5.94
N PHE A 75 -6.80 3.87 -6.88
CA PHE A 75 -5.48 3.33 -7.23
C PHE A 75 -4.67 4.27 -8.12
N ALA A 76 -5.25 4.75 -9.23
CA ALA A 76 -4.61 5.73 -10.11
C ALA A 76 -4.24 7.00 -9.34
N ASP A 77 -5.20 7.54 -8.59
CA ASP A 77 -5.00 8.70 -7.72
C ASP A 77 -3.95 8.41 -6.64
N GLY A 78 -3.98 7.23 -6.01
CA GLY A 78 -2.98 6.82 -5.01
C GLY A 78 -1.57 6.65 -5.59
N LEU A 79 -1.45 6.18 -6.82
CA LEU A 79 -0.18 6.05 -7.54
C LEU A 79 0.38 7.43 -7.91
N TYR A 80 -0.48 8.31 -8.44
CA TYR A 80 -0.13 9.69 -8.76
C TYR A 80 0.30 10.44 -7.49
N ASP A 81 -0.48 10.35 -6.41
CA ASP A 81 -0.16 10.95 -5.11
C ASP A 81 1.17 10.43 -4.55
N PHE A 82 1.44 9.13 -4.69
CA PHE A 82 2.71 8.55 -4.25
C PHE A 82 3.88 9.12 -5.04
N ILE A 83 3.76 9.18 -6.37
CA ILE A 83 4.79 9.75 -7.24
C ILE A 83 4.98 11.23 -6.89
N CYS A 84 3.91 12.03 -6.83
CA CYS A 84 3.97 13.44 -6.45
C CYS A 84 4.63 13.65 -5.08
N LYS A 85 4.29 12.83 -4.06
CA LYS A 85 4.95 12.88 -2.75
C LYS A 85 6.44 12.55 -2.85
N HIS A 86 6.81 11.54 -3.63
CA HIS A 86 8.22 11.16 -3.84
C HIS A 86 9.01 12.26 -4.57
N PHE A 87 8.41 12.90 -5.57
CA PHE A 87 8.99 14.05 -6.27
C PHE A 87 9.15 15.26 -5.36
N ASN A 88 8.12 15.58 -4.57
CA ASN A 88 8.14 16.68 -3.63
C ASN A 88 9.20 16.50 -2.53
N ALA A 89 9.34 15.27 -2.00
CA ALA A 89 10.38 14.95 -1.03
C ALA A 89 11.81 15.17 -1.59
N ASN A 90 11.99 14.96 -2.90
CA ASN A 90 13.27 15.07 -3.58
C ASN A 90 13.41 16.35 -4.44
N LYS A 91 12.55 17.36 -4.23
CA LYS A 91 12.53 18.61 -5.03
C LYS A 91 13.90 19.31 -5.09
N LYS A 92 14.66 19.26 -3.99
CA LYS A 92 16.00 19.83 -3.90
C LYS A 92 16.99 19.20 -4.89
N LEU A 93 16.87 17.89 -5.16
CA LEU A 93 17.73 17.18 -6.11
C LEU A 93 17.39 17.53 -7.56
N LEU A 94 16.11 17.79 -7.84
CA LEU A 94 15.65 18.19 -9.17
C LEU A 94 16.14 19.60 -9.55
N GLN A 95 16.26 20.48 -8.56
CA GLN A 95 16.71 21.88 -8.70
C GLN A 95 18.24 22.06 -8.73
N LEU A 96 19.01 20.97 -8.67
CA LEU A 96 20.47 21.06 -8.75
C LEU A 96 20.94 21.71 -10.04
N GLN A 97 21.97 22.56 -9.92
CA GLN A 97 22.55 23.26 -11.05
C GLN A 97 23.12 22.29 -12.08
N VAL A 98 22.80 22.55 -13.34
CA VAL A 98 23.19 21.72 -14.49
C VAL A 98 24.40 22.32 -15.21
N ASN A 99 24.50 23.65 -15.18
CA ASN A 99 25.54 24.42 -15.86
C ASN A 99 26.28 25.26 -14.81
N CYS A 100 27.56 25.55 -15.06
CA CYS A 100 28.34 26.45 -14.20
C CYS A 100 27.86 27.90 -14.31
N GLU A 101 28.32 28.77 -13.41
CA GLU A 101 27.94 30.20 -13.38
C GLU A 101 28.19 30.92 -14.71
N ARG A 102 29.27 30.55 -15.41
CA ARG A 102 29.62 31.09 -16.74
C ARG A 102 28.67 30.64 -17.86
N HIS A 103 27.98 29.52 -17.67
CA HIS A 103 27.09 28.92 -18.66
C HIS A 103 25.62 28.84 -18.20
N ARG A 104 25.26 29.64 -17.18
CA ARG A 104 23.91 29.69 -16.61
C ARG A 104 22.87 30.31 -17.54
N ALA A 105 23.30 31.15 -18.48
CA ALA A 105 22.45 31.90 -19.41
C ALA A 105 22.21 31.22 -20.77
N TYR A 106 22.96 30.17 -21.12
CA TYR A 106 22.80 29.49 -22.41
C TYR A 106 21.72 28.41 -22.30
N MET A 107 20.55 28.67 -22.89
CA MET A 107 19.40 27.76 -22.94
C MET A 107 19.49 26.72 -24.08
N SER A 108 20.70 26.34 -24.52
CA SER A 108 20.85 25.20 -25.42
C SER A 108 22.08 24.37 -25.05
N PRO A 109 22.00 23.01 -25.10
CA PRO A 109 23.11 22.14 -24.74
C PRO A 109 24.14 21.97 -25.86
N THR A 110 24.14 22.81 -26.89
CA THR A 110 24.96 22.58 -28.08
C THR A 110 25.53 23.90 -28.58
N THR A 111 26.86 24.03 -28.54
CA THR A 111 27.54 24.75 -29.62
C THR A 111 27.12 24.10 -30.95
N ARG A 112 27.19 24.83 -32.07
CA ARG A 112 26.96 24.31 -33.45
C ARG A 112 27.73 23.02 -33.81
N SER A 113 28.60 22.53 -32.91
CA SER A 113 29.48 21.37 -33.00
C SER A 113 29.21 20.24 -31.99
N GLY A 114 28.14 20.29 -31.18
CA GLY A 114 27.76 19.16 -30.32
C GLY A 114 28.75 18.80 -29.19
N LYS A 115 29.61 19.73 -28.75
CA LYS A 115 30.58 19.49 -27.66
C LYS A 115 30.14 20.15 -26.34
N VAL A 116 30.43 19.45 -25.23
CA VAL A 116 30.17 19.85 -23.85
C VAL A 116 30.84 21.20 -23.54
N CYS A 117 30.08 22.16 -23.03
CA CYS A 117 30.56 23.55 -22.95
C CYS A 117 31.62 23.83 -21.86
N CYS A 118 31.87 22.92 -20.91
CA CYS A 118 33.03 23.00 -20.01
C CYS A 118 33.21 21.74 -19.13
N LYS A 119 34.43 21.41 -18.67
CA LYS A 119 34.68 20.28 -17.74
C LYS A 119 33.84 20.36 -16.45
N THR A 120 33.70 21.55 -15.86
CA THR A 120 32.87 21.75 -14.65
C THR A 120 31.37 21.53 -14.94
N CYS A 121 30.90 21.82 -16.15
CA CYS A 121 29.52 21.59 -16.58
C CYS A 121 29.25 20.09 -16.73
N GLU A 122 30.25 19.35 -17.24
CA GLU A 122 30.21 17.89 -17.34
C GLU A 122 30.12 17.24 -15.96
N GLU A 123 30.94 17.70 -15.01
CA GLU A 123 30.91 17.23 -13.61
C GLU A 123 29.58 17.53 -12.92
N PHE A 124 29.01 18.74 -13.09
CA PHE A 124 27.70 19.06 -12.52
C PHE A 124 26.58 18.18 -13.09
N ARG A 125 26.59 17.94 -14.41
CA ARG A 125 25.63 17.03 -15.07
C ARG A 125 25.79 15.60 -14.59
N PHE A 126 27.02 15.10 -14.51
CA PHE A 126 27.32 13.75 -14.04
C PHE A 126 26.86 13.56 -12.58
N ARG A 127 27.21 14.49 -11.69
CA ARG A 127 26.80 14.44 -10.27
C ARG A 127 25.28 14.47 -10.12
N ARG A 128 24.60 15.36 -10.84
CA ARG A 128 23.13 15.44 -10.82
C ARG A 128 22.50 14.15 -11.36
N GLN A 129 22.99 13.63 -12.48
CA GLN A 129 22.48 12.39 -13.07
C GLN A 129 22.67 11.19 -12.12
N ALA A 130 23.83 11.08 -11.47
CA ALA A 130 24.08 10.05 -10.47
C ALA A 130 23.12 10.14 -9.27
N GLN A 131 22.87 11.35 -8.76
CA GLN A 131 21.95 11.58 -7.63
C GLN A 131 20.47 11.36 -7.99
N LEU A 132 20.07 11.67 -9.22
CA LEU A 132 18.71 11.37 -9.70
C LEU A 132 18.51 9.87 -9.86
N ARG A 133 19.50 9.16 -10.41
CA ARG A 133 19.49 7.70 -10.58
C ARG A 133 19.44 6.97 -9.24
N SER A 134 20.28 7.37 -8.28
CA SER A 134 20.30 6.75 -6.94
C SER A 134 18.96 6.86 -6.21
N ASN A 135 18.19 7.92 -6.48
CA ASN A 135 16.90 8.17 -5.85
C ASN A 135 15.69 7.70 -6.65
N GLY A 136 15.88 7.05 -7.81
CA GLY A 136 14.77 6.51 -8.60
C GLY A 136 13.98 7.56 -9.37
N LEU A 137 14.59 8.71 -9.68
CA LEU A 137 13.91 9.87 -10.28
C LEU A 137 14.14 10.00 -11.79
N SER A 138 14.86 9.07 -12.42
CA SER A 138 15.00 9.04 -13.87
C SER A 138 13.67 8.66 -14.55
N LEU A 139 13.38 9.24 -15.71
CA LEU A 139 12.21 8.89 -16.50
C LEU A 139 12.17 7.39 -16.83
N ALA A 140 13.32 6.82 -17.20
CA ALA A 140 13.44 5.40 -17.48
C ALA A 140 13.09 4.54 -16.25
N GLN A 141 13.51 4.96 -15.05
CA GLN A 141 13.17 4.24 -13.81
C GLN A 141 11.69 4.33 -13.50
N ILE A 142 11.07 5.50 -13.70
CA ILE A 142 9.64 5.68 -13.44
C ILE A 142 8.81 4.88 -14.43
N ARG A 143 9.18 4.84 -15.71
CA ARG A 143 8.54 3.96 -16.69
C ARG A 143 8.66 2.49 -16.29
N GLN A 144 9.84 2.04 -15.89
CA GLN A 144 10.04 0.67 -15.39
C GLN A 144 9.21 0.39 -14.13
N PHE A 145 9.11 1.36 -13.22
CA PHE A 145 8.25 1.27 -12.05
C PHE A 145 6.77 1.12 -12.43
N LEU A 146 6.28 1.89 -13.39
CA LEU A 146 4.91 1.79 -13.90
C LEU A 146 4.64 0.42 -14.54
N LEU A 147 5.57 -0.08 -15.36
CA LEU A 147 5.47 -1.41 -15.98
C LEU A 147 5.42 -2.53 -14.92
N LEU A 148 6.26 -2.45 -13.88
CA LEU A 148 6.23 -3.42 -12.78
C LEU A 148 4.93 -3.36 -11.98
N CYS A 149 4.40 -2.15 -11.73
CA CYS A 149 3.10 -1.96 -11.10
C CYS A 149 2.00 -2.62 -11.93
N GLN A 150 1.94 -2.34 -13.24
CA GLN A 150 0.99 -2.95 -14.17
C GLN A 150 1.07 -4.48 -14.15
N GLY A 151 2.28 -5.04 -14.23
CA GLY A 151 2.49 -6.49 -14.19
C GLY A 151 2.02 -7.12 -12.87
N LYS A 152 2.22 -6.46 -11.72
CA LYS A 152 1.71 -6.95 -10.44
C LYS A 152 0.19 -6.85 -10.32
N VAL A 153 -0.42 -5.76 -10.79
CA VAL A 153 -1.89 -5.63 -10.82
C VAL A 153 -2.49 -6.74 -11.69
N ARG A 154 -1.95 -6.96 -12.89
CA ARG A 154 -2.43 -8.01 -13.80
C ARG A 154 -2.40 -9.40 -13.15
N ARG A 155 -1.34 -9.72 -12.41
CA ARG A 155 -1.21 -10.99 -11.67
C ARG A 155 -2.13 -11.09 -10.43
N ALA A 156 -2.58 -9.95 -9.89
CA ALA A 156 -3.47 -9.94 -8.74
C ALA A 156 -4.94 -10.18 -9.14
N ILE A 157 -5.27 -10.07 -10.42
CA ILE A 157 -6.61 -10.37 -10.94
C ILE A 157 -6.83 -11.88 -10.92
N VAL A 158 -7.88 -12.32 -10.24
CA VAL A 158 -8.29 -13.73 -10.16
C VAL A 158 -9.01 -14.14 -11.44
N GLU A 159 -8.80 -15.38 -11.88
CA GLU A 159 -9.44 -15.93 -13.07
C GLU A 159 -10.95 -16.11 -12.88
N PRO A 160 -11.77 -15.80 -13.89
CA PRO A 160 -13.21 -16.00 -13.81
C PRO A 160 -13.53 -17.50 -13.68
N GLY A 161 -14.53 -17.83 -12.85
CA GLY A 161 -14.90 -19.21 -12.58
C GLY A 161 -14.09 -19.88 -11.46
N THR A 162 -13.13 -19.18 -10.84
CA THR A 162 -12.47 -19.66 -9.62
C THR A 162 -13.50 -19.94 -8.52
N ALA A 163 -13.41 -21.12 -7.89
CA ALA A 163 -14.31 -21.55 -6.81
C ALA A 163 -14.04 -20.82 -5.47
N VAL A 164 -14.25 -19.51 -5.46
CA VAL A 164 -13.96 -18.63 -4.31
C VAL A 164 -14.69 -19.04 -3.03
N GLY A 165 -15.88 -19.65 -3.14
CA GLY A 165 -16.64 -20.16 -1.99
C GLY A 165 -15.92 -21.30 -1.26
N ALA A 166 -15.36 -22.26 -2.01
CA ALA A 166 -14.61 -23.36 -1.42
C ALA A 166 -13.30 -22.87 -0.79
N VAL A 167 -12.58 -21.97 -1.47
CA VAL A 167 -11.35 -21.36 -0.95
C VAL A 167 -11.63 -20.57 0.33
N ALA A 168 -12.69 -19.76 0.35
CA ALA A 168 -13.08 -18.98 1.52
C ALA A 168 -13.50 -19.87 2.70
N ALA A 169 -14.27 -20.94 2.43
CA ALA A 169 -14.69 -21.90 3.46
C ALA A 169 -13.48 -22.57 4.14
N THR A 170 -12.52 -23.06 3.36
CA THR A 170 -11.28 -23.67 3.90
C THR A 170 -10.43 -22.65 4.65
N SER A 171 -10.30 -21.44 4.10
CA SER A 171 -9.51 -20.35 4.70
C SER A 171 -10.01 -19.93 6.08
N ILE A 172 -11.30 -20.13 6.38
CA ILE A 172 -11.89 -19.91 7.71
C ILE A 172 -11.84 -21.19 8.53
N GLY A 173 -12.16 -22.34 7.94
CA GLY A 173 -12.30 -23.62 8.64
C GLY A 173 -11.01 -24.12 9.30
N GLU A 174 -9.89 -24.09 8.58
CA GLU A 174 -8.60 -24.57 9.08
C GLU A 174 -8.07 -23.76 10.29
N PRO A 175 -8.00 -22.42 10.26
CA PRO A 175 -7.54 -21.68 11.44
C PRO A 175 -8.53 -21.77 12.62
N SER A 176 -9.81 -22.01 12.36
CA SER A 176 -10.83 -22.15 13.40
C SER A 176 -10.59 -23.37 14.29
N THR A 177 -10.23 -24.50 13.69
CA THR A 177 -9.90 -25.72 14.44
C THR A 177 -8.62 -25.53 15.25
N GLN A 178 -7.60 -24.86 14.68
CA GLN A 178 -6.37 -24.51 15.39
C GLN A 178 -6.61 -23.58 16.58
N MET A 179 -7.49 -22.59 16.43
CA MET A 179 -7.86 -21.67 17.52
C MET A 179 -8.58 -22.38 18.66
N THR A 180 -9.35 -23.43 18.37
CA THR A 180 -10.08 -24.18 19.42
C THR A 180 -9.15 -24.88 20.39
N LEU A 181 -8.02 -25.41 19.89
CA LEU A 181 -7.05 -26.13 20.73
C LEU A 181 -6.14 -25.18 21.54
N LYS A 182 -5.96 -23.93 21.09
CA LYS A 182 -5.08 -22.93 21.76
C LYS A 182 -5.76 -22.10 22.85
N THR A 183 -7.09 -22.12 22.97
CA THR A 183 -7.85 -21.10 23.74
C THR A 183 -8.26 -21.51 25.15
N PHE A 184 -8.03 -22.77 25.55
CA PHE A 184 -8.32 -23.24 26.92
C PHE A 184 -7.35 -22.71 27.99
N HIS A 185 -6.25 -22.05 27.61
CA HIS A 185 -5.24 -21.54 28.54
C HIS A 185 -4.78 -20.12 28.20
N PHE A 186 -5.71 -19.16 28.09
CA PHE A 186 -5.32 -17.75 28.20
C PHE A 186 -4.93 -17.44 29.65
N ALA A 187 -3.66 -17.70 29.99
CA ALA A 187 -3.09 -17.29 31.26
C ALA A 187 -3.01 -15.75 31.32
N GLY A 188 -3.72 -15.13 32.28
CA GLY A 188 -3.51 -13.71 32.64
C GLY A 188 -4.74 -12.80 32.63
N VAL A 189 -5.92 -13.26 32.20
CA VAL A 189 -7.17 -12.49 32.34
C VAL A 189 -8.09 -13.20 33.34
N ALA A 190 -8.45 -12.51 34.41
CA ALA A 190 -9.22 -13.08 35.51
C ALA A 190 -10.52 -13.76 35.04
N SER A 191 -10.54 -15.09 35.14
CA SER A 191 -11.73 -15.93 35.36
C SER A 191 -12.93 -15.76 34.43
N MET A 192 -12.74 -15.53 33.12
CA MET A 192 -13.84 -15.65 32.16
C MET A 192 -13.55 -16.78 31.16
N ASN A 193 -14.26 -17.90 31.32
CA ASN A 193 -14.32 -18.94 30.30
C ASN A 193 -15.15 -18.39 29.13
N ILE A 194 -14.51 -17.77 28.15
CA ILE A 194 -15.16 -17.26 26.94
C ILE A 194 -15.22 -18.38 25.92
N THR A 195 -16.36 -18.64 25.28
CA THR A 195 -16.40 -19.55 24.12
C THR A 195 -15.54 -18.99 23.00
N GLN A 196 -14.51 -19.71 22.59
CA GLN A 196 -13.65 -19.36 21.46
C GLN A 196 -13.49 -20.55 20.52
N GLY A 197 -12.95 -20.31 19.32
CA GLY A 197 -12.74 -21.36 18.30
C GLY A 197 -14.03 -21.81 17.61
N VAL A 198 -14.08 -23.10 17.28
CA VAL A 198 -15.17 -23.77 16.55
C VAL A 198 -16.52 -23.65 17.27
N PRO A 199 -16.64 -23.85 18.60
CA PRO A 199 -17.91 -23.66 19.29
C PRO A 199 -18.50 -22.26 19.06
N ARG A 200 -17.66 -21.23 19.10
CA ARG A 200 -18.10 -19.84 18.88
C ARG A 200 -18.53 -19.59 17.45
N ILE A 201 -17.78 -20.12 16.49
CA ILE A 201 -18.11 -19.97 15.05
C ILE A 201 -19.42 -20.68 14.72
N LYS A 202 -19.67 -21.86 15.30
CA LYS A 202 -20.95 -22.58 15.16
C LYS A 202 -22.13 -21.75 15.68
N GLU A 203 -21.98 -21.05 16.80
CA GLU A 203 -23.02 -20.17 17.33
C GLU A 203 -23.32 -19.00 16.38
N ILE A 204 -22.27 -18.38 15.81
CA ILE A 204 -22.38 -17.22 14.91
C ILE A 204 -23.05 -17.62 13.59
N ILE A 205 -22.57 -18.69 12.94
CA ILE A 205 -23.08 -19.14 11.64
C ILE A 205 -24.54 -19.57 11.74
N ASN A 206 -24.92 -20.27 12.81
CA ASN A 206 -26.30 -20.72 13.01
C ASN A 206 -27.22 -19.66 13.63
N ALA A 207 -26.71 -18.45 13.90
CA ALA A 207 -27.45 -17.36 14.54
C ALA A 207 -28.25 -17.82 15.79
N VAL A 208 -27.60 -18.59 16.67
CA VAL A 208 -28.27 -19.19 17.84
C VAL A 208 -28.77 -18.09 18.79
N ARG A 209 -30.04 -18.18 19.20
CA ARG A 209 -30.66 -17.18 20.08
C ARG A 209 -30.03 -17.11 21.48
N SER A 210 -29.65 -18.25 22.04
CA SER A 210 -29.02 -18.37 23.35
C SER A 210 -27.57 -18.83 23.20
N ILE A 211 -26.63 -17.88 23.28
CA ILE A 211 -25.19 -18.17 23.24
C ILE A 211 -24.67 -18.63 24.60
N SER A 212 -23.64 -19.47 24.62
CA SER A 212 -23.16 -20.12 25.86
C SER A 212 -22.48 -19.12 26.81
N THR A 213 -21.75 -18.13 26.28
CA THR A 213 -21.07 -17.10 27.09
C THR A 213 -21.41 -15.69 26.55
N PRO A 214 -22.56 -15.12 26.91
CA PRO A 214 -22.91 -13.76 26.51
C PRO A 214 -22.08 -12.74 27.28
N ILE A 215 -21.34 -11.90 26.55
CA ILE A 215 -20.52 -10.82 27.12
C ILE A 215 -20.97 -9.51 26.48
N ILE A 216 -21.21 -8.51 27.33
CA ILE A 216 -21.55 -7.15 26.92
C ILE A 216 -20.45 -6.25 27.47
N THR A 217 -19.76 -5.54 26.57
CA THR A 217 -18.78 -4.51 26.94
C THR A 217 -19.47 -3.17 26.94
N VAL A 218 -19.43 -2.46 28.08
CA VAL A 218 -20.03 -1.13 28.24
C VAL A 218 -18.90 -0.14 28.50
N ALA A 219 -18.81 0.90 27.67
CA ALA A 219 -17.88 2.01 27.90
C ALA A 219 -18.49 3.01 28.88
N LEU A 220 -17.69 3.56 29.79
CA LEU A 220 -18.14 4.61 30.70
C LEU A 220 -17.96 5.98 30.02
N SER A 221 -18.82 6.94 30.36
CA SER A 221 -18.66 8.32 29.85
C SER A 221 -17.39 9.00 30.39
N ASN A 222 -16.92 8.56 31.56
CA ASN A 222 -15.66 9.01 32.15
C ASN A 222 -14.92 7.80 32.73
N ASP A 223 -13.97 7.27 31.96
CA ASP A 223 -13.19 6.08 32.33
C ASP A 223 -12.20 6.32 33.49
N LYS A 224 -11.98 7.58 33.88
CA LYS A 224 -11.01 7.93 34.94
C LYS A 224 -11.64 7.99 36.33
N ASP A 225 -12.96 7.97 36.45
CA ASP A 225 -13.65 8.07 37.73
C ASP A 225 -14.07 6.69 38.26
N GLU A 226 -13.27 6.17 39.19
CA GLU A 226 -13.51 4.87 39.83
C GLU A 226 -14.82 4.84 40.63
N LYS A 227 -15.23 5.97 41.23
CA LYS A 227 -16.45 6.02 42.05
C LYS A 227 -17.69 5.89 41.15
N LEU A 228 -17.67 6.53 39.98
CA LEU A 228 -18.72 6.35 38.97
C LEU A 228 -18.77 4.91 38.46
N ALA A 229 -17.62 4.30 38.15
CA ALA A 229 -17.54 2.91 37.70
C ALA A 229 -18.19 1.93 38.70
N LYS A 230 -17.89 2.07 40.00
CA LYS A 230 -18.49 1.24 41.06
C LYS A 230 -20.02 1.41 41.15
N ARG A 231 -20.52 2.63 41.05
CA ARG A 231 -21.98 2.91 41.06
C ARG A 231 -22.68 2.30 39.86
N VAL A 232 -22.10 2.42 38.67
CA VAL A 232 -22.67 1.85 37.44
C VAL A 232 -22.69 0.32 37.52
N LYS A 233 -21.59 -0.30 37.99
CA LYS A 233 -21.54 -1.74 38.23
C LYS A 233 -22.68 -2.20 39.15
N ALA A 234 -22.82 -1.56 40.31
CA ALA A 234 -23.83 -1.93 41.30
C ALA A 234 -25.27 -1.78 40.80
N ARG A 235 -25.53 -0.91 39.83
CA ARG A 235 -26.88 -0.74 39.24
C ARG A 235 -27.22 -1.78 38.17
N ILE A 236 -26.22 -2.32 37.48
CA ILE A 236 -26.39 -3.29 36.40
C ILE A 236 -26.36 -4.73 36.95
N GLU A 237 -25.56 -4.96 37.99
CA GLU A 237 -25.41 -6.27 38.62
C GLU A 237 -26.74 -6.71 39.25
N ARG A 238 -27.23 -7.89 38.84
CA ARG A 238 -28.46 -8.46 39.37
C ARG A 238 -28.24 -8.94 40.79
N THR A 239 -28.88 -8.29 41.77
CA THR A 239 -28.89 -8.73 43.17
C THR A 239 -30.22 -9.44 43.47
N THR A 240 -30.17 -10.68 43.96
CA THR A 240 -31.35 -11.43 44.42
C THR A 240 -31.37 -11.47 45.94
N LEU A 241 -32.55 -11.30 46.54
CA LEU A 241 -32.75 -11.53 47.97
C LEU A 241 -32.95 -13.04 48.16
N ASP A 242 -31.93 -13.72 48.70
CA ASP A 242 -32.00 -15.15 48.95
C ASP A 242 -32.69 -15.40 50.30
N PHE A 243 -33.96 -15.80 50.26
CA PHE A 243 -34.67 -16.24 51.47
C PHE A 243 -34.28 -17.70 51.75
N ARG A 244 -33.26 -17.90 52.59
CA ARG A 244 -33.07 -19.20 53.25
C ARG A 244 -34.30 -19.47 54.13
N ARG A 245 -35.17 -20.38 53.68
CA ARG A 245 -36.18 -20.99 54.55
C ARG A 245 -35.43 -21.85 55.58
N SER A 246 -35.39 -21.35 56.82
CA SER A 246 -34.99 -22.11 58.02
C SER A 246 -36.05 -23.13 58.40
#